data_AF-A0A358IDC5-F1
#
_entry.id   AF-A0A358IDC5-F1
#
_cell.length_a   1.000
_cell.length_b   1.000
_cell.length_c   1.000
_cell.angle_alpha   90.00
_cell.angle_beta   90.00
_cell.angle_gamma   90.00
#
_symmetry.space_group_name_H-M   'P 1'
#
loop_
_entity.id
_entity.type
_entity.pdbx_description
1 polymer ?
#
loop_
_entity_poly.entity_id
_entity_poly.type
_entity_poly.pdbx_seq_one_letter_code
_entity_poly.pdbx_strand_id
1 'polypeptide(L)'
;RHKPTAHDLRMIEYLANVGLPTLFVLTKFDKLKRDERQIAVTRALETLGVDESQLLPFSSKTGEGRDDLLSALGRLINQER
;
A
#
# COMPACT_ATOMS: atom_id res chain seq x y z
N ARG A 1 -6.46 -10.91 4.55
CA ARG A 1 -6.79 -10.11 3.34
C ARG A 1 -6.51 -10.97 2.11
N HIS A 2 -7.28 -10.81 1.02
CA HIS A 2 -7.05 -11.57 -0.21
C HIS A 2 -5.72 -11.19 -0.86
N LYS A 3 -5.15 -12.14 -1.61
CA LYS A 3 -3.97 -11.90 -2.45
C LYS A 3 -4.30 -10.85 -3.52
N PRO A 4 -3.32 -10.07 -4.01
CA PRO A 4 -3.49 -9.27 -5.22
C PRO A 4 -4.00 -10.15 -6.38
N THR A 5 -4.94 -9.60 -7.13
CA THR A 5 -5.60 -10.25 -8.27
C THR A 5 -4.88 -9.91 -9.58
N ALA A 6 -5.22 -10.60 -10.67
CA ALA A 6 -4.71 -10.27 -12.00
C ALA A 6 -5.05 -8.83 -12.44
N HIS A 7 -6.16 -8.27 -11.93
CA HIS A 7 -6.51 -6.87 -12.21
C HIS A 7 -5.57 -5.92 -11.47
N ASP A 8 -5.24 -6.22 -10.22
CA ASP A 8 -4.30 -5.42 -9.43
C ASP A 8 -2.92 -5.40 -10.11
N LEU A 9 -2.44 -6.55 -10.61
CA LEU A 9 -1.17 -6.65 -11.34
C LEU A 9 -1.14 -5.78 -12.61
N ARG A 10 -2.21 -5.80 -13.41
CA ARG A 10 -2.30 -4.94 -14.61
C ARG A 10 -2.34 -3.46 -14.26
N MET A 11 -3.01 -3.08 -13.17
CA MET A 11 -3.03 -1.69 -12.71
C MET A 11 -1.64 -1.22 -12.30
N ILE A 12 -0.86 -2.07 -11.63
CA ILE A 12 0.53 -1.75 -11.25
C ILE A 12 1.40 -1.55 -12.48
N GLU A 13 1.34 -2.48 -13.43
CA GLU A 13 2.09 -2.38 -14.68
C GLU A 13 1.74 -1.09 -15.43
N TYR A 14 0.45 -0.73 -15.47
CA TYR A 14 0.02 0.54 -16.04
C TYR A 14 0.61 1.75 -15.29
N LEU A 15 0.51 1.79 -13.96
CA LEU A 15 1.04 2.90 -13.16
C LEU A 15 2.56 3.06 -13.31
N ALA A 16 3.28 1.94 -13.37
CA ALA A 16 4.72 1.91 -13.65
C ALA A 16 5.04 2.47 -15.04
N ASN A 17 4.27 2.09 -16.06
CA ASN A 17 4.46 2.58 -17.44
C ASN A 17 4.18 4.08 -17.58
N VAL A 18 3.23 4.64 -16.82
CA VAL A 18 2.94 6.08 -16.83
C VAL A 18 3.96 6.87 -15.99
N GLY A 19 4.76 6.19 -15.15
CA GLY A 19 5.81 6.83 -14.34
C GLY A 19 5.27 7.65 -13.17
N LEU A 20 4.06 7.34 -12.68
CA LEU A 20 3.44 8.09 -11.60
C LEU A 20 3.94 7.62 -10.22
N PRO A 21 4.33 8.55 -9.32
CA PRO A 21 4.55 8.23 -7.92
C PRO A 21 3.33 7.52 -7.33
N THR A 22 3.51 6.27 -6.90
CA THR A 22 2.41 5.40 -6.45
C THR A 22 2.65 4.91 -5.03
N LEU A 23 1.64 5.09 -4.17
CA LEU A 23 1.58 4.57 -2.81
C LEU A 23 0.49 3.50 -2.72
N PHE A 24 0.86 2.29 -2.32
CA PHE A 24 -0.03 1.16 -2.13
C PHE A 24 -0.55 1.12 -0.69
N VAL A 25 -1.87 0.97 -0.53
CA VAL A 25 -2.52 0.98 0.80
C VAL A 25 -3.19 -0.35 1.08
N LEU A 26 -2.68 -1.08 2.08
CA LEU A 26 -3.26 -2.33 2.57
C LEU A 26 -4.41 -2.04 3.54
N THR A 27 -5.59 -1.81 2.97
CA THR A 27 -6.81 -1.48 3.73
C THR A 27 -7.36 -2.64 4.57
N LYS A 28 -8.19 -2.31 5.57
CA LYS A 28 -8.84 -3.27 6.50
C LYS A 28 -7.83 -4.09 7.32
N PHE A 29 -6.72 -3.46 7.71
CA PHE A 29 -5.63 -4.11 8.45
C PHE A 29 -6.05 -4.55 9.87
N ASP A 30 -7.15 -3.99 10.39
CA ASP A 30 -7.81 -4.40 11.63
C ASP A 30 -8.30 -5.86 11.60
N LYS A 31 -8.49 -6.44 10.41
CA LYS A 31 -8.98 -7.82 10.25
C LYS A 31 -7.89 -8.88 10.34
N LEU A 32 -6.63 -8.48 10.43
CA LEU A 32 -5.50 -9.40 10.50
C LEU A 32 -5.01 -9.55 11.94
N LYS A 33 -4.76 -10.80 12.35
CA LYS A 33 -4.04 -11.10 13.58
C LYS A 33 -2.58 -10.66 13.47
N ARG A 34 -1.90 -10.51 14.61
CA ARG A 34 -0.51 -10.02 14.68
C ARG A 34 0.44 -10.73 13.71
N ASP A 35 0.41 -12.04 13.64
CA ASP A 35 1.32 -12.81 12.78
C ASP A 35 0.90 -12.73 11.30
N GLU A 36 -0.40 -12.60 11.02
CA GLU A 36 -0.93 -12.47 9.66
C GLU A 36 -0.60 -11.09 9.05
N ARG A 37 -0.37 -10.07 9.88
CA ARG A 37 0.00 -8.72 9.44
C ARG A 37 1.35 -8.70 8.75
N GLN A 38 2.37 -9.29 9.39
CA GLN A 38 3.71 -9.36 8.80
C GLN A 38 3.68 -10.16 7.49
N ILE A 39 2.99 -11.30 7.48
CA ILE A 39 2.83 -12.13 6.28
C ILE A 39 2.13 -11.35 5.16
N ALA A 40 1.08 -10.58 5.47
CA ALA A 40 0.37 -9.78 4.48
C ALA A 40 1.24 -8.67 3.89
N VAL A 41 2.07 -8.02 4.69
CA VAL A 41 3.01 -6.99 4.25
C VAL A 41 4.09 -7.61 3.35
N THR A 42 4.83 -8.61 3.83
CA THR A 42 5.88 -9.28 3.04
C THR A 42 5.34 -9.80 1.72
N ARG A 43 4.19 -10.47 1.74
CA ARG A 43 3.54 -10.94 0.52
C ARG A 43 3.21 -9.81 -0.45
N ALA A 44 2.69 -8.69 0.06
CA ALA A 44 2.35 -7.56 -0.80
C ALA A 44 3.61 -6.98 -1.45
N LEU A 45 4.69 -6.77 -0.70
CA LEU A 45 5.97 -6.29 -1.26
C LEU A 45 6.47 -7.21 -2.38
N GLU A 46 6.51 -8.52 -2.13
CA GLU A 46 6.95 -9.52 -3.11
C GLU A 46 6.04 -9.59 -4.34
N THR A 47 4.72 -9.55 -4.14
CA THR A 47 3.75 -9.71 -5.24
C THR A 47 3.66 -8.44 -6.10
N LEU A 48 3.80 -7.27 -5.46
CA LEU A 48 3.74 -5.98 -6.15
C LEU A 48 5.10 -5.57 -6.71
N GLY A 49 6.21 -6.13 -6.21
CA GLY A 49 7.56 -5.77 -6.63
C GLY A 49 7.97 -4.35 -6.20
N VAL A 50 7.57 -3.94 -4.99
CA VAL A 50 7.74 -2.57 -4.49
C VAL A 50 8.45 -2.55 -3.14
N ASP A 51 9.06 -1.41 -2.82
CA ASP A 51 9.73 -1.19 -1.55
C ASP A 51 8.76 -0.91 -0.40
N GLU A 52 9.21 -1.14 0.84
CA GLU A 52 8.43 -0.84 2.06
C GLU A 52 7.96 0.61 2.12
N SER A 53 8.73 1.56 1.59
CA SER A 53 8.35 2.98 1.54
C SER A 53 7.14 3.26 0.65
N GLN A 54 6.79 2.33 -0.24
CA GLN A 54 5.66 2.45 -1.16
C GLN A 54 4.42 1.67 -0.69
N LEU A 55 4.46 1.03 0.48
CA LEU A 55 3.37 0.21 1.00
C LEU A 55 2.98 0.64 2.41
N LEU A 56 1.70 0.89 2.64
CA LEU A 56 1.19 1.38 3.92
C LEU A 56 0.00 0.55 4.43
N PRO A 57 0.10 -0.06 5.61
CA PRO A 57 -1.03 -0.68 6.30
C PRO A 57 -2.04 0.35 6.80
N PHE A 58 -3.34 0.12 6.54
CA PHE A 58 -4.38 1.08 6.92
C PHE A 58 -5.68 0.41 7.37
N SER A 59 -6.36 1.03 8.33
CA SER A 59 -7.71 0.66 8.76
C SER A 59 -8.60 1.88 8.89
N SER A 60 -9.62 1.97 8.04
CA SER A 60 -10.66 2.98 8.15
C SER A 60 -11.54 2.78 9.39
N LYS A 61 -11.58 1.56 9.96
CA LYS A 61 -12.41 1.24 11.13
C LYS A 61 -11.75 1.70 12.42
N THR A 62 -10.45 1.50 12.55
CA THR A 62 -9.70 1.79 13.79
C THR A 62 -8.90 3.08 13.72
N GLY A 63 -8.71 3.64 12.52
CA GLY A 63 -7.84 4.80 12.29
C GLY A 63 -6.35 4.45 12.20
N GLU A 64 -5.98 3.16 12.30
CA GLU A 64 -4.61 2.69 12.16
C GLU A 64 -4.02 3.11 10.80
N GLY A 65 -2.82 3.69 10.81
CA GLY A 65 -2.11 4.15 9.61
C GLY A 65 -2.59 5.50 9.06
N ARG A 66 -3.53 6.19 9.73
CA ARG A 66 -4.05 7.50 9.26
C ARG A 66 -2.96 8.56 9.17
N ASP A 67 -2.19 8.75 10.24
CA ASP A 67 -1.19 9.82 10.29
C ASP A 67 -0.04 9.55 9.32
N ASP A 68 0.37 8.29 9.20
CA ASP A 68 1.34 7.83 8.21
C ASP A 68 0.85 8.08 6.78
N LEU A 69 -0.43 7.80 6.50
CA LEU A 69 -1.05 8.03 5.19
C LEU A 69 -1.09 9.52 4.85
N LEU A 70 -1.51 10.37 5.79
CA LEU A 70 -1.53 11.82 5.60
C LEU A 70 -0.12 12.38 5.40
N SER A 71 0.87 11.88 6.14
CA SER A 71 2.28 12.25 5.96
C SER A 71 2.80 11.85 4.57
N ALA A 72 2.52 10.61 4.15
CA ALA A 72 2.93 10.12 2.83
C ALA A 72 2.27 10.91 1.69
N LEU A 73 0.97 11.21 1.80
CA LEU A 73 0.27 12.07 0.85
C LEU A 73 0.85 13.48 0.81
N GLY A 74 1.16 14.08 1.96
CA GLY A 74 1.82 15.37 2.03
C GLY A 74 3.17 15.39 1.31
N ARG A 75 3.95 14.31 1.41
CA ARG A 75 5.21 14.17 0.65
C ARG A 75 4.96 14.11 -0.85
N LEU A 76 4.00 13.30 -1.31
CA LEU A 76 3.68 13.16 -2.73
C LEU A 76 3.20 14.47 -3.35
N ILE A 77 2.30 15.19 -2.67
CA ILE A 77 1.76 16.46 -3.17
C ILE A 77 2.84 17.55 -3.21
N ASN A 78 3.75 17.56 -2.23
CA ASN A 78 4.82 18.56 -2.19
C ASN A 78 6.02 18.24 -3.09
N GLN A 79 6.14 17.02 -3.60
CA GLN A 79 7.17 16.64 -4.58
C GLN A 79 6.91 17.20 -5.98
N GLU A 80 5.68 17.64 -6.28
CA GLU A 80 5.30 18.27 -7.55
C GLU A 80 5.48 19.81 -7.56
N ARG A 81 6.17 20.38 -6.55
CA ARG A 81 6.46 21.82 -6.46
C ARG A 81 7.93 22.16 -6.63
#